data_AF-A0A3A5VLL5-F1
#
_entry.id   AF-A0A3A5VLL5-F1
#
_cell.length_a   1.000
_cell.length_b   1.000
_cell.length_c   1.000
_cell.angle_alpha   90.00
_cell.angle_beta   90.00
_cell.angle_gamma   90.00
#
_symmetry.space_group_name_H-M   'P 1'
#
loop_
_entity.id
_entity.type
_entity.pdbx_description
1 polymer ?
#
loop_
_entity_poly.entity_id
_entity_poly.type
_entity_poly.pdbx_seq_one_letter_code
_entity_poly.pdbx_strand_id
1 'polypeptide(L)'
;MNAKMEYCNEQGWGINEAGVEVINTIKAGAREGWFFSLNRQGLDEITFLRWVEELRLALLPLEIVVEPGVYLRRRPTLKKGRTIYGEKKSLPAILVPRFVVFIAGQEQNLGFLADAYYHARGSRGRMFEPDALKFPRRQAEAERLLGSLLGIPENVITDYEGSQSTLVNYVCNDLGKYPAEMYKQHDWAKYICWALHDDPFDMMFPSVSRKAAQQTHAFMEGFVRWRPWPVEV
;
A
#
# COMPACT_ATOMS: atom_id res chain seq x y z
N MET A 1 5.94 -12.92 3.64
CA MET A 1 6.16 -12.47 2.25
C MET A 1 5.30 -11.23 2.03
N ASN A 2 5.87 -10.13 1.56
CA ASN A 2 5.13 -8.88 1.37
C ASN A 2 4.08 -9.03 0.25
N ALA A 3 2.89 -8.47 0.43
CA ALA A 3 1.88 -8.41 -0.62
C ALA A 3 2.45 -7.67 -1.83
N LYS A 4 2.35 -8.29 -3.00
CA LYS A 4 2.96 -7.80 -4.23
C LYS A 4 2.03 -8.05 -5.40
N MET A 5 1.95 -7.04 -6.25
CA MET A 5 1.38 -7.13 -7.57
C MET A 5 2.37 -6.56 -8.56
N GLU A 6 2.61 -7.26 -9.65
CA GLU A 6 3.60 -6.90 -10.65
C GLU A 6 3.11 -7.20 -12.05
N TYR A 7 3.65 -6.48 -13.03
CA TYR A 7 3.35 -6.70 -14.43
C TYR A 7 4.55 -7.33 -15.12
N CYS A 8 4.29 -8.40 -15.87
CA CYS A 8 5.24 -9.06 -16.75
C CYS A 8 4.78 -8.89 -18.20
N ASN A 9 5.65 -8.42 -19.10
CA ASN A 9 5.28 -8.20 -20.51
C ASN A 9 4.80 -9.46 -21.23
N GLU A 10 5.23 -10.64 -20.79
CA GLU A 10 4.87 -11.92 -21.43
C GLU A 10 3.59 -12.54 -20.85
N GLN A 11 3.28 -12.25 -19.59
CA GLN A 11 2.26 -12.96 -18.80
C GLN A 11 1.16 -12.04 -18.24
N GLY A 12 1.31 -10.72 -18.38
CA GLY A 12 0.42 -9.72 -17.82
C GLY A 12 0.60 -9.54 -16.30
N TRP A 13 -0.49 -9.24 -15.61
CA TRP A 13 -0.49 -8.99 -14.17
C TRP A 13 -0.36 -10.29 -13.36
N GLY A 14 0.62 -10.31 -12.47
CA GLY A 14 0.81 -11.33 -11.43
C GLY A 14 0.52 -10.76 -10.04
N ILE A 15 -0.07 -11.60 -9.18
CA ILE A 15 -0.33 -11.31 -7.78
C ILE A 15 0.15 -12.50 -6.93
N ASN A 16 0.83 -12.24 -5.81
CA ASN A 16 1.21 -13.30 -4.87
C ASN A 16 0.07 -13.61 -3.88
N GLU A 17 0.20 -14.71 -3.14
CA GLU A 17 -0.80 -15.16 -2.16
C GLU A 17 -1.16 -14.06 -1.13
N ALA A 18 -0.14 -13.34 -0.63
CA ALA A 18 -0.37 -12.21 0.27
C ALA A 18 -1.19 -11.09 -0.40
N GLY A 19 -0.97 -10.81 -1.68
CA GLY A 19 -1.79 -9.91 -2.49
C GLY A 19 -3.22 -10.40 -2.68
N VAL A 20 -3.44 -11.71 -2.83
CA VAL A 20 -4.78 -12.32 -2.92
C VAL A 20 -5.55 -12.15 -1.61
N GLU A 21 -4.92 -12.41 -0.47
CA GLU A 21 -5.55 -12.21 0.85
C GLU A 21 -5.90 -10.74 1.09
N VAL A 22 -5.02 -9.85 0.64
CA VAL A 22 -5.23 -8.41 0.55
C VAL A 22 -6.52 -8.11 -0.25
N ILE A 23 -6.69 -8.64 -1.47
CA ILE A 23 -7.95 -8.49 -2.22
C ILE A 23 -9.15 -9.03 -1.46
N ASN A 24 -9.04 -10.22 -0.85
CA ASN A 24 -10.11 -10.84 -0.07
C ASN A 24 -10.53 -9.97 1.13
N THR A 25 -9.59 -9.31 1.81
CA THR A 25 -9.90 -8.39 2.90
C THR A 25 -10.61 -7.12 2.44
N ILE A 26 -10.36 -6.62 1.21
CA ILE A 26 -11.19 -5.54 0.62
C ILE A 26 -12.62 -6.05 0.47
N LYS A 27 -12.78 -7.21 -0.17
CA LYS A 27 -14.09 -7.75 -0.49
C LYS A 27 -14.91 -8.12 0.74
N ALA A 28 -14.25 -8.53 1.83
CA ALA A 28 -14.89 -8.79 3.11
C ALA A 28 -15.21 -7.52 3.92
N GLY A 29 -14.77 -6.34 3.48
CA GLY A 29 -14.94 -5.08 4.21
C GLY A 29 -14.02 -4.92 5.43
N ALA A 30 -13.01 -5.78 5.58
CA ALA A 30 -12.01 -5.66 6.64
C ALA A 30 -11.02 -4.51 6.37
N ARG A 31 -10.96 -4.03 5.12
CA ARG A 31 -10.21 -2.85 4.71
C ARG A 31 -10.88 -2.18 3.52
N GLU A 32 -10.62 -0.90 3.33
CA GLU A 32 -11.27 -0.10 2.29
C GLU A 32 -10.46 -0.02 0.99
N GLY A 33 -9.15 -0.22 1.06
CA GLY A 33 -8.30 -0.20 -0.13
C GLY A 33 -6.86 -0.68 0.09
N TRP A 34 -6.06 -0.56 -0.96
CA TRP A 34 -4.64 -0.90 -0.97
C TRP A 34 -3.91 -0.12 -2.06
N PHE A 35 -2.62 0.08 -1.87
CA PHE A 35 -1.74 0.63 -2.91
C PHE A 35 -0.49 -0.23 -3.01
N PHE A 36 0.06 -0.29 -4.21
CA PHE A 36 1.33 -0.98 -4.48
C PHE A 36 2.14 -0.19 -5.50
N SER A 37 3.46 -0.40 -5.48
CA SER A 37 4.38 0.33 -6.34
C SER A 37 5.01 -0.57 -7.39
N LEU A 38 5.06 -0.10 -8.63
CA LEU A 38 5.77 -0.73 -9.74
C LEU A 38 7.10 -0.03 -9.98
N ASN A 39 8.18 -0.78 -10.16
CA ASN A 39 9.46 -0.18 -10.54
C ASN A 39 9.40 0.29 -11.99
N ARG A 40 9.87 1.51 -12.26
CA ARG A 40 9.80 2.09 -13.60
C ARG A 40 10.66 1.32 -14.61
N GLN A 41 11.93 1.03 -14.31
CA GLN A 41 12.83 0.25 -15.19
C GLN A 41 12.74 0.55 -16.71
N GLY A 42 12.53 1.80 -17.13
CA GLY A 42 12.38 2.16 -18.55
C GLY A 42 10.93 2.26 -19.05
N LEU A 43 9.95 1.90 -18.24
CA LEU A 43 8.52 2.11 -18.46
C LEU A 43 8.22 3.60 -18.60
N ASP A 44 7.59 3.95 -19.72
CA ASP A 44 7.03 5.28 -19.95
C ASP A 44 5.61 5.38 -19.35
N GLU A 45 5.12 6.62 -19.25
CA GLU A 45 3.82 6.92 -18.64
C GLU A 45 2.65 6.34 -19.43
N ILE A 46 2.71 6.35 -20.77
CA ILE A 46 1.62 5.86 -21.63
C ILE A 46 1.46 4.35 -21.45
N THR A 47 2.59 3.64 -21.45
CA THR A 47 2.62 2.19 -21.22
C THR A 47 2.14 1.85 -19.81
N PHE A 48 2.53 2.64 -18.80
CA PHE A 48 2.00 2.48 -17.44
C PHE A 48 0.47 2.66 -17.38
N LEU A 49 -0.07 3.72 -17.98
CA LEU A 49 -1.51 3.97 -18.01
C LEU A 49 -2.27 2.83 -18.72
N ARG A 50 -1.69 2.27 -19.79
CA ARG A 50 -2.23 1.07 -20.46
C ARG A 50 -2.27 -0.14 -19.52
N TRP A 51 -1.18 -0.41 -18.79
CA TRP A 51 -1.16 -1.53 -17.83
C TRP A 51 -2.19 -1.35 -16.71
N VAL A 52 -2.40 -0.12 -16.25
CA VAL A 52 -3.43 0.17 -15.23
C VAL A 52 -4.84 -0.03 -15.78
N GLU A 53 -5.09 0.32 -17.05
CA GLU A 53 -6.36 0.04 -17.70
C GLU A 53 -6.62 -1.46 -17.86
N GLU A 54 -5.59 -2.23 -18.26
CA GLU A 54 -5.66 -3.69 -18.28
C GLU A 54 -6.01 -4.27 -16.91
N LEU A 55 -5.38 -3.74 -15.85
CA LEU A 55 -5.67 -4.14 -14.48
C LEU A 55 -7.10 -3.80 -14.06
N ARG A 56 -7.57 -2.60 -14.42
CA ARG A 56 -8.93 -2.14 -14.11
C ARG A 56 -9.97 -3.10 -14.67
N LEU A 57 -9.77 -3.55 -15.91
CA LEU A 57 -10.65 -4.54 -16.55
C LEU A 57 -10.57 -5.91 -15.88
N ALA A 58 -9.38 -6.34 -15.44
CA ALA A 58 -9.19 -7.62 -14.75
C ALA A 58 -9.83 -7.66 -13.35
N LEU A 59 -9.83 -6.52 -12.64
CA LEU A 59 -10.38 -6.41 -11.28
C LEU A 59 -11.85 -5.98 -11.26
N LEU A 60 -12.40 -5.51 -12.37
CA LEU A 60 -13.80 -5.10 -12.49
C LEU A 60 -14.80 -6.19 -12.08
N PRO A 61 -14.66 -7.48 -12.45
CA PRO A 61 -15.57 -8.55 -12.00
C PRO A 61 -15.53 -8.80 -10.48
N LEU A 62 -14.51 -8.28 -9.80
CA LEU A 62 -14.39 -8.35 -8.35
C LEU A 62 -14.95 -7.12 -7.65
N GLU A 63 -15.52 -6.17 -8.41
CA GLU A 63 -16.02 -4.88 -7.94
C GLU A 63 -14.93 -4.02 -7.29
N ILE A 64 -13.69 -4.18 -7.78
CA ILE A 64 -12.54 -3.42 -7.30
C ILE A 64 -12.21 -2.33 -8.29
N VAL A 65 -12.24 -1.10 -7.80
CA VAL A 65 -11.85 0.09 -8.56
C VAL A 65 -10.33 0.28 -8.51
N VAL A 66 -9.76 0.82 -9.59
CA VAL A 66 -8.31 0.93 -9.80
C VAL A 66 -7.99 2.31 -10.36
N GLU A 67 -7.02 3.01 -9.77
CA GLU A 67 -6.56 4.32 -10.25
C GLU A 67 -5.03 4.40 -10.28
N PRO A 68 -4.44 4.99 -11.34
CA PRO A 68 -3.01 5.27 -11.40
C PRO A 68 -2.62 6.41 -10.46
N GLY A 69 -1.59 6.18 -9.64
CA GLY A 69 -1.04 7.13 -8.69
C GLY A 69 0.17 7.93 -9.19
N VAL A 70 0.14 8.46 -10.42
CA VAL A 70 1.34 9.02 -11.11
C VAL A 70 1.95 10.23 -10.39
N TYR A 71 3.30 10.25 -10.23
CA TYR A 71 4.02 11.45 -9.75
C TYR A 71 5.26 11.89 -10.52
N LEU A 72 5.22 13.12 -11.03
CA LEU A 72 6.39 13.85 -11.50
C LEU A 72 7.18 14.41 -10.32
N ARG A 73 8.48 14.13 -10.27
CA ARG A 73 9.41 14.69 -9.30
C ARG A 73 10.17 15.87 -9.89
N ARG A 74 9.95 17.08 -9.40
CA ARG A 74 10.87 18.20 -9.65
C ARG A 74 12.04 18.14 -8.66
N ARG A 75 13.26 17.92 -9.15
CA ARG A 75 14.49 17.91 -8.33
C ARG A 75 15.38 19.10 -8.69
N PRO A 76 16.02 19.76 -7.70
CA PRO A 76 17.21 20.56 -7.96
C PRO A 76 18.23 19.71 -8.74
N THR A 77 18.75 20.26 -9.82
CA THR A 77 19.80 19.59 -10.61
C THR A 77 21.14 20.22 -10.29
N LEU A 78 22.18 19.38 -10.29
CA LEU A 78 23.56 19.85 -10.24
C LEU A 78 23.92 20.37 -11.63
N LYS A 79 24.23 21.66 -11.73
CA LYS A 79 24.76 22.26 -12.97
C LYS A 79 26.12 22.86 -12.64
N LYS A 80 27.18 22.37 -13.30
CA LYS A 80 28.57 22.83 -13.09
C LYS A 80 28.99 22.85 -11.61
N GLY A 81 28.71 21.76 -10.87
CA GLY A 81 29.11 21.63 -9.46
C GLY A 81 28.32 22.48 -8.45
N ARG A 82 27.31 23.24 -8.90
CA ARG A 82 26.39 23.97 -8.01
C ARG A 82 25.00 23.35 -8.07
N THR A 83 24.44 23.07 -6.90
CA THR A 83 23.03 22.69 -6.79
C THR A 83 22.19 23.92 -7.14
N ILE A 84 21.47 23.88 -8.25
CA ILE A 84 20.58 24.98 -8.62
C ILE A 84 19.29 24.82 -7.80
N TYR A 85 19.14 25.71 -6.82
CA TYR A 85 17.88 25.99 -6.17
C TYR A 85 17.24 27.15 -6.95
N GLY A 86 16.15 26.87 -7.66
CA GLY A 86 15.34 27.87 -8.37
C GLY A 86 13.91 27.85 -7.89
N GLU A 87 13.09 28.82 -8.30
CA GLU A 87 11.64 28.77 -8.08
C GLU A 87 11.08 27.45 -8.64
N LYS A 88 10.26 26.75 -7.86
CA LYS A 88 9.93 25.33 -8.09
C LYS A 88 9.30 25.01 -9.46
N LYS A 89 8.61 25.99 -10.06
CA LYS A 89 8.06 25.90 -11.44
C LYS A 89 9.14 25.86 -12.53
N SER A 90 10.33 26.37 -12.24
CA SER A 90 11.50 26.40 -13.14
C SER A 90 12.39 25.15 -13.02
N LEU A 91 12.20 24.32 -11.98
CA LEU A 91 12.94 23.07 -11.81
C LEU A 91 12.44 22.01 -12.79
N PRO A 92 13.33 21.22 -13.43
CA PRO A 92 12.93 20.20 -14.38
C PRO A 92 12.12 19.09 -13.71
N ALA A 93 11.02 18.68 -14.35
CA ALA A 93 10.24 17.53 -13.94
C ALA A 93 10.94 16.24 -14.37
N ILE A 94 11.09 15.31 -13.43
CA ILE A 94 11.69 14.00 -13.65
C ILE A 94 10.66 12.96 -13.23
N LEU A 95 10.38 11.98 -14.08
CA LEU A 95 9.53 10.85 -13.69
C LEU A 95 10.14 10.12 -12.48
N VAL A 96 9.31 9.83 -11.47
CA VAL A 96 9.74 9.06 -10.30
C VAL A 96 10.22 7.66 -10.69
N PRO A 97 11.12 7.05 -9.91
CA PRO A 97 11.63 5.70 -10.18
C PRO A 97 10.58 4.60 -9.98
N ARG A 98 9.43 4.89 -9.36
CA ARG A 98 8.36 3.94 -9.08
C ARG A 98 7.00 4.56 -9.35
N PHE A 99 6.16 3.88 -10.12
CA PHE A 99 4.75 4.21 -10.21
C PHE A 99 4.00 3.61 -9.03
N VAL A 100 2.85 4.19 -8.69
CA VAL A 100 1.95 3.67 -7.65
C VAL A 100 0.61 3.41 -8.30
N VAL A 101 -0.07 2.36 -7.89
CA VAL A 101 -1.43 2.05 -8.28
C VAL A 101 -2.26 1.92 -7.01
N PHE A 102 -3.44 2.53 -7.01
CA PHE A 102 -4.41 2.46 -5.93
C PHE A 102 -5.54 1.54 -6.33
N ILE A 103 -6.02 0.75 -5.37
CA ILE A 103 -7.22 -0.06 -5.51
C ILE A 103 -8.12 0.09 -4.30
N ALA A 104 -9.44 -0.01 -4.48
CA ALA A 104 -10.40 0.06 -3.39
C ALA A 104 -11.68 -0.72 -3.74
N GLY A 105 -12.50 -1.03 -2.73
CA GLY A 105 -13.81 -1.63 -2.96
C GLY A 105 -14.87 -0.61 -3.43
N GLN A 106 -14.60 0.68 -3.25
CA GLN A 106 -15.50 1.77 -3.63
C GLN A 106 -14.70 2.97 -4.16
N GLU A 107 -15.27 3.69 -5.13
CA GLU A 107 -14.65 4.86 -5.75
C GLU A 107 -14.35 5.98 -4.75
N GLN A 108 -15.25 6.20 -3.79
CA GLN A 108 -15.04 7.18 -2.72
C GLN A 108 -13.78 6.88 -1.89
N ASN A 109 -13.59 5.62 -1.52
CA ASN A 109 -12.45 5.18 -0.72
C ASN A 109 -11.15 5.23 -1.52
N LEU A 110 -11.22 5.04 -2.83
CA LEU A 110 -10.08 5.21 -3.73
C LEU A 110 -9.54 6.64 -3.73
N GLY A 111 -10.44 7.63 -3.81
CA GLY A 111 -10.09 9.05 -3.72
C GLY A 111 -9.44 9.40 -2.39
N PHE A 112 -10.06 8.97 -1.27
CA PHE A 112 -9.49 9.17 0.06
C PHE A 112 -8.15 8.47 0.25
N LEU A 113 -7.98 7.27 -0.30
CA LEU A 113 -6.74 6.51 -0.21
C LEU A 113 -5.60 7.21 -0.93
N ALA A 114 -5.85 7.70 -2.14
CA ALA A 114 -4.88 8.46 -2.90
C ALA A 114 -4.47 9.74 -2.14
N ASP A 115 -5.44 10.50 -1.62
CA ASP A 115 -5.17 11.74 -0.88
C ASP A 115 -4.42 11.51 0.42
N ALA A 116 -4.86 10.54 1.22
CA ALA A 116 -4.19 10.16 2.45
C ALA A 116 -2.75 9.70 2.16
N TYR A 117 -2.54 8.88 1.11
CA TYR A 117 -1.20 8.50 0.64
C TYR A 117 -0.34 9.71 0.29
N TYR A 118 -0.89 10.68 -0.46
CA TYR A 118 -0.14 11.85 -0.87
C TYR A 118 0.27 12.73 0.29
N HIS A 119 -0.65 12.95 1.24
CA HIS A 119 -0.39 13.75 2.43
C HIS A 119 0.55 13.03 3.42
N ALA A 120 0.32 11.74 3.69
CA ALA A 120 1.11 10.94 4.62
C ALA A 120 2.57 10.79 4.16
N ARG A 121 2.78 10.46 2.88
CA ARG A 121 4.12 10.21 2.34
C ARG A 121 4.88 11.48 1.99
N GLY A 122 4.33 12.66 2.32
CA GLY A 122 4.87 13.95 1.87
C GLY A 122 5.15 13.88 0.37
N SER A 123 4.24 13.21 -0.36
CA SER A 123 4.42 13.04 -1.78
C SER A 123 4.56 14.43 -2.35
N ARG A 124 5.45 14.49 -3.32
CA ARG A 124 5.80 15.70 -3.99
C ARG A 124 4.68 16.12 -4.97
N GLY A 125 3.44 16.24 -4.44
CA GLY A 125 2.21 16.87 -4.97
C GLY A 125 1.52 16.09 -6.07
N ARG A 126 0.17 16.06 -6.11
CA ARG A 126 -0.70 15.72 -7.27
C ARG A 126 -0.08 16.19 -8.60
N MET A 127 -0.41 15.60 -9.76
CA MET A 127 0.16 15.93 -11.10
C MET A 127 0.29 17.45 -11.38
N PHE A 128 -0.43 18.29 -10.61
CA PHE A 128 -0.46 19.74 -10.65
C PHE A 128 -0.18 20.49 -9.33
N GLU A 129 0.25 19.85 -8.23
CA GLU A 129 0.39 20.53 -6.93
C GLU A 129 1.79 21.13 -6.66
N PRO A 130 1.91 22.47 -6.54
CA PRO A 130 3.19 23.17 -6.43
C PRO A 130 3.94 22.95 -5.11
N ASP A 131 3.34 22.36 -4.06
CA ASP A 131 3.83 22.48 -2.66
C ASP A 131 4.38 21.21 -1.99
N ALA A 132 4.40 20.11 -2.73
CA ALA A 132 5.22 18.89 -2.65
C ALA A 132 6.42 18.72 -1.67
N LEU A 133 7.11 19.78 -1.21
CA LEU A 133 8.32 19.70 -0.38
C LEU A 133 8.08 20.07 1.09
N LYS A 134 6.88 20.51 1.46
CA LYS A 134 6.53 20.79 2.84
C LYS A 134 5.87 19.55 3.43
N PHE A 135 6.35 19.08 4.57
CA PHE A 135 5.57 18.15 5.38
C PHE A 135 4.23 18.83 5.69
N PRO A 136 3.09 18.26 5.27
CA PRO A 136 1.81 18.90 5.51
C PRO A 136 1.59 19.03 7.02
N ARG A 137 1.03 20.16 7.47
CA ARG A 137 0.66 20.35 8.90
C ARG A 137 -0.27 19.24 9.43
N ARG A 138 -0.90 18.48 8.53
CA ARG A 138 -1.82 17.37 8.77
C ARG A 138 -1.25 16.00 8.40
N GLN A 139 0.08 15.85 8.35
CA GLN A 139 0.69 14.57 7.96
C GLN A 139 0.26 13.41 8.87
N ALA A 140 0.28 13.61 10.19
CA ALA A 140 -0.14 12.58 11.15
C ALA A 140 -1.62 12.18 10.97
N GLU A 141 -2.50 13.16 10.73
CA GLU A 141 -3.91 12.91 10.42
C GLU A 141 -4.07 12.10 9.14
N ALA A 142 -3.29 12.42 8.10
CA ALA A 142 -3.27 11.66 6.86
C ALA A 142 -2.68 10.25 7.03
N GLU A 143 -1.67 10.08 7.89
CA GLU A 143 -1.08 8.78 8.21
C GLU A 143 -2.12 7.88 8.89
N ARG A 144 -2.86 8.44 9.84
CA ARG A 144 -3.95 7.75 10.53
C ARG A 144 -5.10 7.38 9.59
N LEU A 145 -5.54 8.32 8.75
CA LEU A 145 -6.56 8.06 7.72
C LEU A 145 -6.10 6.97 6.76
N LEU A 146 -4.85 7.03 6.31
CA LEU A 146 -4.27 6.02 5.42
C LEU A 146 -4.21 4.65 6.08
N GLY A 147 -3.78 4.57 7.34
CA GLY A 147 -3.79 3.34 8.11
C GLY A 147 -5.19 2.74 8.21
N SER A 148 -6.19 3.57 8.53
CA SER A 148 -7.61 3.15 8.60
C SER A 148 -8.12 2.60 7.27
N LEU A 149 -7.86 3.29 6.15
CA LEU A 149 -8.27 2.82 4.81
C LEU A 149 -7.60 1.50 4.40
N LEU A 150 -6.41 1.23 4.92
CA LEU A 150 -5.70 -0.05 4.73
C LEU A 150 -6.17 -1.15 5.69
N GLY A 151 -7.15 -0.85 6.54
CA GLY A 151 -7.72 -1.78 7.53
C GLY A 151 -6.85 -1.96 8.78
N ILE A 152 -5.96 -1.01 9.09
CA ILE A 152 -5.16 -1.05 10.32
C ILE A 152 -6.04 -0.58 11.49
N PRO A 153 -6.22 -1.41 12.54
CA PRO A 153 -6.99 -1.00 13.72
C PRO A 153 -6.41 0.24 14.43
N GLU A 154 -7.28 1.07 14.99
CA GLU A 154 -6.90 2.32 15.65
C GLU A 154 -5.88 2.13 16.80
N ASN A 155 -6.00 1.04 17.57
CA ASN A 155 -5.06 0.71 18.63
C ASN A 155 -3.66 0.38 18.09
N VAL A 156 -3.56 -0.15 16.87
CA VAL A 156 -2.29 -0.38 16.17
C VAL A 156 -1.66 0.94 15.75
N ILE A 157 -2.45 1.83 15.17
CA ILE A 157 -1.99 3.17 14.76
C ILE A 157 -1.46 3.93 15.99
N THR A 158 -2.23 3.93 17.08
CA THR A 158 -1.88 4.60 18.33
C THR A 158 -0.57 4.04 18.94
N ASP A 159 -0.41 2.71 18.96
CA ASP A 159 0.81 2.05 19.46
C ASP A 159 2.05 2.47 18.66
N TYR A 160 1.92 2.55 17.33
CA TYR A 160 2.98 2.96 16.43
C TYR A 160 3.35 4.45 16.57
N GLU A 161 2.37 5.33 16.77
CA GLU A 161 2.61 6.76 17.06
C GLU A 161 3.37 6.94 18.39
N GLY A 162 3.11 6.09 19.39
CA GLY A 162 3.78 6.10 20.68
C GLY A 162 5.26 5.69 20.64
N SER A 163 5.67 4.90 19.64
CA SER A 163 7.02 4.29 19.55
C SER A 163 8.07 5.15 18.81
N GLN A 164 7.81 6.44 18.59
CA GLN A 164 8.72 7.45 17.99
C GLN A 164 9.17 7.26 16.53
N SER A 165 8.50 6.42 15.73
CA SER A 165 8.87 6.36 14.31
C SER A 165 8.17 7.46 13.51
N THR A 166 8.95 8.26 12.78
CA THR A 166 8.48 9.49 12.10
C THR A 166 7.54 9.23 10.91
N LEU A 167 7.35 7.98 10.51
CA LEU A 167 6.47 7.57 9.39
C LEU A 167 5.94 6.16 9.64
N VAL A 168 4.63 5.97 9.54
CA VAL A 168 4.03 4.63 9.52
C VAL A 168 4.42 3.90 8.25
N ASN A 169 5.15 2.80 8.39
CA ASN A 169 5.48 1.94 7.25
C ASN A 169 4.29 1.02 6.95
N TYR A 170 3.37 1.49 6.10
CA TYR A 170 2.28 0.65 5.59
C TYR A 170 2.85 -0.39 4.62
N VAL A 171 3.10 -1.60 5.12
CA VAL A 171 3.48 -2.74 4.30
C VAL A 171 2.92 -4.00 4.96
N CYS A 172 2.41 -4.93 4.14
CA CYS A 172 2.14 -6.28 4.59
C CYS A 172 3.44 -6.97 5.00
N ASN A 173 3.38 -7.76 6.04
CA ASN A 173 4.54 -8.20 6.81
C ASN A 173 5.75 -8.75 6.03
N ASP A 174 6.91 -8.20 6.38
CA ASP A 174 8.19 -8.89 6.33
C ASP A 174 8.46 -9.54 7.69
N LEU A 175 7.90 -10.74 7.85
CA LEU A 175 8.20 -11.62 8.97
C LEU A 175 9.39 -12.54 8.66
N GLY A 176 10.27 -12.17 7.72
CA GLY A 176 11.43 -12.96 7.33
C GLY A 176 12.41 -13.28 8.47
N LYS A 177 12.19 -12.68 9.66
CA LYS A 177 12.88 -13.02 10.91
C LYS A 177 12.33 -14.25 11.65
N TYR A 178 11.17 -14.80 11.27
CA TYR A 178 10.51 -15.90 11.99
C TYR A 178 10.50 -17.23 11.21
N PRO A 179 10.67 -18.39 11.88
CA PRO A 179 10.62 -19.71 11.26
C PRO A 179 9.26 -20.07 10.63
N ALA A 180 9.27 -20.85 9.54
CA ALA A 180 8.06 -21.27 8.82
C ALA A 180 7.11 -22.11 9.69
N GLU A 181 7.63 -22.85 10.66
CA GLU A 181 6.89 -23.69 11.59
C GLU A 181 5.94 -22.88 12.48
N MET A 182 6.32 -21.66 12.86
CA MET A 182 5.49 -20.79 13.70
C MET A 182 4.16 -20.46 13.00
N TYR A 183 4.19 -20.20 11.70
CA TYR A 183 2.97 -19.91 10.93
C TYR A 183 2.00 -21.09 10.88
N LYS A 184 2.52 -22.32 10.90
CA LYS A 184 1.69 -23.53 10.88
C LYS A 184 0.99 -23.77 12.22
N GLN A 185 1.57 -23.29 13.32
CA GLN A 185 1.03 -23.45 14.67
C GLN A 185 0.01 -22.35 15.03
N HIS A 186 -0.07 -21.31 14.21
CA HIS A 186 -0.88 -20.13 14.49
C HIS A 186 -1.76 -19.79 13.28
N ASP A 187 -3.02 -20.24 13.29
CA ASP A 187 -3.96 -20.04 12.16
C ASP A 187 -4.19 -18.57 11.79
N TRP A 188 -4.03 -17.67 12.76
CA TRP A 188 -4.15 -16.23 12.58
C TRP A 188 -2.92 -15.61 11.88
N ALA A 189 -1.80 -16.32 11.80
CA ALA A 189 -0.52 -15.79 11.31
C ALA A 189 -0.56 -15.33 9.85
N LYS A 190 -1.47 -15.89 9.05
CA LYS A 190 -1.69 -15.48 7.66
C LYS A 190 -2.37 -14.10 7.53
N TYR A 191 -2.96 -13.57 8.60
CA TYR A 191 -3.63 -12.25 8.61
C TYR A 191 -2.79 -11.15 9.23
N ILE A 192 -1.51 -11.41 9.57
CA ILE A 192 -0.64 -10.36 10.10
C ILE A 192 -0.23 -9.46 8.93
N CYS A 193 -1.14 -8.59 8.49
CA CYS A 193 -1.03 -7.86 7.24
C CYS A 193 -0.44 -6.46 7.39
N TRP A 194 0.38 -6.21 8.41
CA TRP A 194 0.98 -4.90 8.69
C TRP A 194 2.38 -5.04 9.29
N ALA A 195 3.19 -3.99 9.18
CA ALA A 195 4.53 -3.94 9.74
C ALA A 195 4.49 -3.25 11.11
N LEU A 196 4.61 -4.04 12.17
CA LEU A 196 4.71 -3.56 13.55
C LEU A 196 5.99 -4.06 14.20
N HIS A 197 6.38 -3.41 15.29
CA HIS A 197 7.65 -3.62 15.96
C HIS A 197 7.59 -4.71 17.05
N ASP A 198 6.40 -5.20 17.41
CA ASP A 198 6.19 -6.23 18.42
C ASP A 198 6.31 -7.66 17.85
N ASP A 199 6.55 -8.64 18.73
CA ASP A 199 6.54 -10.05 18.36
C ASP A 199 5.10 -10.60 18.44
N PRO A 200 4.45 -10.91 17.31
CA PRO A 200 3.08 -11.40 17.34
C PRO A 200 2.96 -12.84 17.83
N PHE A 201 4.03 -13.63 17.78
CA PHE A 201 4.02 -15.05 18.13
C PHE A 201 4.28 -15.31 19.61
N ASP A 202 4.82 -14.32 20.34
CA ASP A 202 5.03 -14.45 21.79
C ASP A 202 3.69 -14.35 22.56
N MET A 203 3.20 -15.50 23.01
CA MET A 203 1.94 -15.61 23.75
C MET A 203 2.05 -15.17 25.22
N MET A 204 3.27 -14.98 25.74
CA MET A 204 3.49 -14.56 27.12
C MET A 204 3.25 -13.06 27.31
N PHE A 205 3.34 -12.27 26.23
CA PHE A 205 3.14 -10.83 26.27
C PHE A 205 1.95 -10.40 25.40
N PRO A 206 1.26 -9.30 25.77
CA PRO A 206 0.29 -8.68 24.89
C PRO A 206 0.94 -8.23 23.58
N SER A 207 0.32 -8.60 22.45
CA SER A 207 0.73 -8.14 21.11
C SER A 207 -0.43 -7.42 20.43
N VAL A 208 -0.14 -6.23 19.93
CA VAL A 208 -1.08 -5.40 19.17
C VAL A 208 -1.25 -5.97 17.76
N SER A 209 -0.16 -6.46 17.16
CA SER A 209 -0.16 -7.22 15.90
C SER A 209 -1.09 -8.44 15.94
N ARG A 210 -0.96 -9.27 16.98
CA ARG A 210 -1.76 -10.51 17.12
C ARG A 210 -3.24 -10.22 17.24
N LYS A 211 -3.61 -9.26 18.10
CA LYS A 211 -5.02 -8.86 18.30
C LYS A 211 -5.64 -8.36 17.00
N ALA A 212 -4.92 -7.52 16.26
CA ALA A 212 -5.40 -6.97 15.00
C ALA A 212 -5.58 -8.08 13.94
N ALA A 213 -4.65 -9.04 13.85
CA ALA A 213 -4.78 -10.19 12.96
C ALA A 213 -6.00 -11.08 13.30
N GLN A 214 -6.28 -11.29 14.59
CA GLN A 214 -7.46 -12.03 15.05
C GLN A 214 -8.77 -11.30 14.72
N GLN A 215 -8.80 -9.98 14.79
CA GLN A 215 -9.96 -9.18 14.38
C GLN A 215 -10.20 -9.30 12.87
N THR A 216 -9.15 -9.16 12.05
CA THR A 216 -9.24 -9.40 10.61
C THR A 216 -9.72 -10.82 10.31
N HIS A 217 -9.23 -11.82 11.05
CA HIS A 217 -9.73 -13.19 10.90
C HIS A 217 -11.24 -13.28 11.13
N ALA A 218 -11.76 -12.66 12.19
CA ALA A 218 -13.18 -12.65 12.51
C ALA A 218 -14.01 -11.95 11.42
N PHE A 219 -13.51 -10.85 10.83
CA PHE A 219 -14.17 -10.21 9.67
C PHE A 219 -14.20 -11.12 8.44
N MET A 220 -13.16 -11.92 8.25
CA MET A 220 -13.05 -12.88 7.15
C MET A 220 -13.85 -14.17 7.41
N GLU A 221 -14.38 -14.37 8.61
CA GLU A 221 -15.15 -15.55 8.99
C GLU A 221 -16.50 -15.53 8.26
N GLY A 222 -16.80 -16.60 7.52
CA GLY A 222 -18.01 -16.69 6.69
C GLY A 222 -17.95 -15.97 5.34
N PHE A 223 -16.89 -15.21 5.04
CA PHE A 223 -16.67 -14.61 3.73
C PHE A 223 -16.18 -15.65 2.71
N VAL A 224 -16.86 -15.75 1.57
CA VAL A 224 -16.44 -16.62 0.46
C VAL A 224 -15.23 -16.01 -0.22
N ARG A 225 -14.04 -16.54 0.10
CA ARG A 225 -12.78 -16.05 -0.47
C ARG A 225 -12.77 -16.19 -1.98
N TRP A 226 -12.45 -15.08 -2.65
CA TRP A 226 -12.03 -15.12 -4.03
C TRP A 226 -10.68 -15.84 -4.14
N ARG A 227 -10.57 -16.68 -5.16
CA ARG A 227 -9.32 -17.33 -5.57
C ARG A 227 -9.15 -17.07 -7.07
N PRO A 228 -7.99 -16.54 -7.50
CA PRO A 228 -7.73 -16.32 -8.93
C PRO A 228 -7.65 -17.62 -9.73
N TRP A 229 -7.39 -18.75 -9.06
CA TRP A 229 -7.38 -20.08 -9.69
C TRP A 229 -8.61 -20.86 -9.23
N PRO A 230 -9.39 -21.47 -10.15
CA PRO A 230 -10.35 -22.48 -9.74
C PRO A 230 -9.58 -23.62 -9.07
N VAL A 231 -9.95 -23.94 -7.84
CA VAL A 231 -9.48 -25.18 -7.21
C VAL A 231 -10.17 -26.28 -7.99
N GLU A 232 -9.41 -27.11 -8.71
CA GLU A 232 -9.94 -28.43 -9.11
C GLU A 232 -10.33 -29.13 -7.81
N VAL A 233 -11.65 -29.32 -7.63
CA VAL A 233 -12.26 -29.99 -6.48
C VAL A 233 -11.96 -31.48 -6.57
#